data_AF-A0A397FM03-F1
#
_entry.id   AF-A0A397FM03-F1
#
_cell.length_a   1.000
_cell.length_b   1.000
_cell.length_c   1.000
_cell.angle_alpha   90.00
_cell.angle_beta   90.00
_cell.angle_gamma   90.00
#
_symmetry.space_group_name_H-M   'P 1'
#
loop_
_entity.id
_entity.type
_entity.pdbx_description
1 polymer ?
#
loop_
_entity_poly.entity_id
_entity_poly.type
_entity_poly.pdbx_seq_one_letter_code
_entity_poly.pdbx_strand_id
1 'polypeptide(L)'
;MVNKNKSIKQSQYSDPEFKEYLNQLASPNYQGGSWVLPDNPTPLEKSKHEICREILIYQRKHKLTDKETAEQMELTLPETEDILHYRFNCFTLDRLITYANKLFKTEPLKIGITKA
;
A
#
# COMPACT_ATOMS: atom_id res chain seq x y z
N MET A 1 -32.12 5.72 28.08
CA MET A 1 -31.37 5.91 26.81
C MET A 1 -30.26 6.92 27.07
N VAL A 2 -28.99 6.50 27.07
CA VAL A 2 -27.86 7.40 27.31
C VAL A 2 -26.95 7.34 26.10
N ASN A 3 -27.11 8.30 25.19
CA ASN A 3 -26.17 8.48 24.09
C ASN A 3 -25.07 9.44 24.57
N LYS A 4 -23.97 8.88 25.08
CA LYS A 4 -22.77 9.63 25.43
C LYS A 4 -22.07 10.05 24.14
N ASN A 5 -22.37 11.25 23.67
CA ASN A 5 -21.48 12.03 22.82
C ASN A 5 -20.11 12.11 23.51
N LYS A 6 -19.18 11.22 23.12
CA LYS A 6 -17.76 11.40 23.41
C LYS A 6 -17.28 12.52 22.49
N SER A 7 -17.47 13.76 22.93
CA SER A 7 -16.65 14.87 22.49
C SER A 7 -15.20 14.53 22.86
N ILE A 8 -14.43 14.05 21.88
CA ILE A 8 -13.01 13.77 22.04
C ILE A 8 -12.37 15.12 22.36
N LYS A 9 -11.93 15.29 23.61
CA LYS A 9 -11.31 16.53 24.08
C LYS A 9 -10.05 16.78 23.25
N GLN A 10 -9.99 17.94 22.58
CA GLN A 10 -8.84 18.45 21.84
C GLN A 10 -7.54 18.56 22.68
N SER A 11 -7.58 18.31 23.99
CA SER A 11 -6.46 18.53 24.92
C SER A 11 -5.37 17.45 24.90
N GLN A 12 -5.46 16.40 24.07
CA GLN A 12 -4.43 15.35 24.03
C GLN A 12 -3.36 15.55 22.94
N TYR A 13 -3.47 16.61 22.13
CA TYR A 13 -2.65 16.83 20.94
C TYR A 13 -1.86 18.14 21.01
N SER A 14 -1.29 18.46 22.17
CA SER A 14 -0.50 19.67 22.39
C SER A 14 0.98 19.51 22.05
N ASP A 15 1.42 18.34 21.59
CA ASP A 15 2.78 18.12 21.14
C ASP A 15 3.02 18.85 19.79
N PRO A 16 3.94 19.84 19.75
CA PRO A 16 4.28 20.53 18.51
C PRO A 16 4.71 19.60 17.38
N GLU A 17 5.41 18.50 17.69
CA GLU A 17 5.87 17.52 16.69
C GLU A 17 4.68 16.76 16.09
N PHE A 18 3.74 16.34 16.94
CA PHE A 18 2.51 15.69 16.47
C PHE A 18 1.63 16.64 15.65
N LYS A 19 1.55 17.92 16.03
CA LYS A 19 0.81 18.92 15.25
C LYS A 19 1.43 19.15 13.88
N GLU A 20 2.76 19.17 13.80
CA GLU A 20 3.49 19.25 12.53
C GLU A 20 3.22 18.03 11.65
N TYR A 21 3.25 16.82 12.23
CA TYR A 21 2.88 15.59 11.53
C TYR A 21 1.45 15.63 10.97
N LEU A 22 0.46 16.09 11.75
CA LEU A 22 -0.90 16.27 11.27
C LEU A 22 -0.99 17.28 10.12
N ASN A 23 -0.24 18.38 10.19
CA ASN A 23 -0.19 19.36 9.11
C ASN A 23 0.40 18.77 7.82
N GLN A 24 1.42 17.91 7.95
CA GLN A 24 1.99 17.18 6.81
C GLN A 24 0.97 16.24 6.17
N LEU A 25 0.24 15.45 6.97
CA LEU A 25 -0.82 14.56 6.49
C LEU A 25 -1.97 15.33 5.82
N ALA A 26 -2.30 16.51 6.34
CA ALA A 26 -3.36 17.37 5.80
C ALA A 26 -2.93 18.16 4.56
N SER A 27 -1.65 18.12 4.20
CA SER A 27 -1.14 18.84 3.02
C SER A 27 -1.81 18.33 1.74
N PRO A 28 -2.29 19.22 0.85
CA PRO A 28 -2.82 18.80 -0.45
C PRO A 28 -1.74 18.14 -1.35
N ASN A 29 -0.47 18.39 -1.03
CA ASN A 29 0.68 17.79 -1.72
C ASN A 29 1.23 16.56 -0.99
N TYR A 30 0.55 16.04 0.03
CA TYR A 30 0.96 14.82 0.71
C TYR A 30 0.91 13.65 -0.27
N GLN A 31 2.08 13.20 -0.69
CA GLN A 31 2.27 12.03 -1.55
C GLN A 31 2.49 10.75 -0.73
N GLY A 32 2.04 10.70 0.53
CA GLY A 32 2.12 9.50 1.36
C GLY A 32 0.79 8.75 1.42
N GLY A 33 0.82 7.57 2.03
CA GLY A 33 -0.37 6.74 2.25
C GLY A 33 -0.73 5.82 1.07
N SER A 34 -1.47 4.77 1.41
CA SER A 34 -1.94 3.75 0.46
C SER A 34 -3.25 4.16 -0.21
N TRP A 35 -3.39 3.89 -1.52
CA TRP A 35 -4.65 4.06 -2.22
C TRP A 35 -5.59 2.91 -1.92
N VAL A 36 -6.84 3.25 -1.60
CA VAL A 36 -7.92 2.28 -1.46
C VAL A 36 -8.49 1.94 -2.85
N LEU A 37 -9.04 0.74 -2.98
CA LEU A 37 -9.87 0.43 -4.14
C LEU A 37 -11.06 1.40 -4.21
N PRO A 38 -11.52 1.78 -5.42
CA PRO A 38 -12.76 2.53 -5.58
C PRO A 38 -13.97 1.70 -5.12
N ASP A 39 -15.11 2.34 -4.87
CA ASP A 39 -16.32 1.69 -4.34
C ASP A 39 -16.81 0.51 -5.20
N ASN A 40 -16.64 0.59 -6.53
CA ASN A 40 -17.01 -0.47 -7.47
C ASN A 40 -15.82 -0.83 -8.39
N PRO A 41 -14.82 -1.56 -7.86
CA PRO A 41 -13.62 -1.84 -8.62
C PRO A 41 -13.88 -2.94 -9.64
N THR A 42 -13.34 -2.74 -10.84
CA THR A 42 -13.32 -3.75 -11.90
C THR A 42 -12.52 -4.98 -11.46
N PRO A 43 -12.75 -6.15 -12.09
CA PRO A 43 -11.93 -7.33 -11.83
C PRO A 43 -10.43 -7.08 -12.04
N LEU A 44 -10.07 -6.28 -13.05
CA LEU A 44 -8.68 -5.92 -13.33
C LEU A 44 -8.05 -5.10 -12.19
N GLU A 45 -8.76 -4.10 -11.66
CA GLU A 45 -8.28 -3.30 -10.53
C GLU A 45 -8.12 -4.15 -9.26
N LYS A 46 -9.07 -5.06 -8.99
CA LYS A 46 -8.96 -6.01 -7.88
C LYS A 46 -7.71 -6.88 -8.01
N SER A 47 -7.45 -7.44 -9.19
CA SER A 47 -6.27 -8.27 -9.43
C SER A 47 -4.96 -7.49 -9.27
N LYS A 48 -4.88 -6.27 -9.79
CA LYS A 48 -3.69 -5.41 -9.60
C LYS A 48 -3.46 -5.09 -8.12
N HIS A 49 -4.51 -4.71 -7.40
CA HIS A 49 -4.46 -4.42 -5.97
C HIS A 49 -4.03 -5.65 -5.16
N GLU A 50 -4.52 -6.85 -5.51
CA GLU A 50 -4.14 -8.09 -4.85
C GLU A 50 -2.65 -8.41 -5.05
N ILE A 51 -2.09 -8.19 -6.23
CA ILE A 51 -0.65 -8.36 -6.46
C ILE A 51 0.18 -7.38 -5.62
N CYS A 52 -0.21 -6.10 -5.57
CA CYS A 52 0.44 -5.11 -4.68
C CYS A 52 0.38 -5.56 -3.21
N ARG A 53 -0.75 -6.10 -2.77
CA ARG A 53 -0.92 -6.65 -1.41
C ARG A 53 0.06 -7.79 -1.14
N GLU A 54 0.19 -8.74 -2.04
CA GLU A 54 1.09 -9.89 -1.86
C GLU A 54 2.57 -9.45 -1.84
N ILE A 55 2.95 -8.46 -2.67
CA ILE A 55 4.29 -7.85 -2.63
C ILE A 55 4.56 -7.22 -1.25
N LEU A 56 3.62 -6.42 -0.73
CA LEU A 56 3.75 -5.80 0.60
C LEU A 56 3.81 -6.83 1.73
N ILE A 57 3.01 -7.90 1.65
CA ILE A 57 3.04 -9.00 2.63
C ILE A 57 4.41 -9.66 2.63
N TYR A 58 4.96 -9.97 1.47
CA TYR A 58 6.29 -10.56 1.36
C TYR A 58 7.37 -9.64 1.92
N GLN A 59 7.39 -8.35 1.53
CA GLN A 59 8.31 -7.38 2.09
C GLN A 59 8.31 -7.43 3.62
N ARG A 60 7.12 -7.36 4.23
CA ARG A 60 6.96 -7.35 5.69
C ARG A 60 7.36 -8.68 6.33
N LYS A 61 6.98 -9.81 5.72
CA LYS A 61 7.33 -11.17 6.19
C LYS A 61 8.85 -11.38 6.20
N HIS A 62 9.54 -10.87 5.18
CA HIS A 62 10.98 -11.02 5.01
C HIS A 62 11.78 -9.84 5.59
N LYS A 63 11.11 -8.85 6.20
CA LYS A 63 11.71 -7.65 6.81
C LYS A 63 12.61 -6.89 5.84
N LEU A 64 12.24 -6.87 4.56
CA LEU A 64 12.96 -6.12 3.54
C LEU A 64 12.65 -4.63 3.68
N THR A 65 13.67 -3.81 3.49
CA THR A 65 13.50 -2.37 3.24
C THR A 65 12.92 -2.14 1.85
N ASP A 66 12.36 -0.94 1.60
CA ASP A 66 11.86 -0.56 0.28
C ASP A 66 12.97 -0.64 -0.78
N LYS A 67 14.20 -0.27 -0.42
CA LYS A 67 15.37 -0.37 -1.31
C LYS A 67 15.73 -1.81 -1.67
N GLU A 68 15.80 -2.72 -0.68
CA GLU A 68 16.07 -4.14 -0.95
C GLU A 68 14.95 -4.78 -1.78
N THR A 69 13.70 -4.37 -1.54
CA THR A 69 12.54 -4.81 -2.32
C THR A 69 12.65 -4.34 -3.76
N ALA A 70 13.06 -3.09 -3.98
CA ALA A 70 13.30 -2.51 -5.30
C ALA A 70 14.41 -3.25 -6.05
N GLU A 71 15.52 -3.53 -5.37
CA GLU A 71 16.64 -4.30 -5.93
C GLU A 71 16.21 -5.70 -6.37
N GLN A 72 15.39 -6.41 -5.57
CA GLN A 72 14.90 -7.76 -5.92
C GLN A 72 13.91 -7.75 -7.09
N MET A 73 13.08 -6.71 -7.21
CA MET A 73 12.15 -6.54 -8.34
C MET A 73 12.80 -5.93 -9.58
N GLU A 74 14.05 -5.46 -9.46
CA GLU A 74 14.76 -4.69 -10.49
C GLU A 74 13.97 -3.44 -10.90
N LEU A 75 13.52 -2.68 -9.90
CA LEU A 75 12.76 -1.44 -10.04
C LEU A 75 13.49 -0.26 -9.40
N THR A 76 13.07 0.95 -9.76
CA THR A 76 13.48 2.13 -9.00
C THR A 76 12.76 2.19 -7.64
N LEU A 77 13.33 2.91 -6.68
CA LEU A 77 12.69 3.11 -5.37
C LEU A 77 11.30 3.76 -5.49
N PRO A 78 11.10 4.83 -6.29
CA PRO A 78 9.77 5.43 -6.47
C PRO A 78 8.74 4.46 -7.06
N GLU A 79 9.11 3.68 -8.08
CA GLU A 79 8.18 2.67 -8.64
C GLU A 79 7.82 1.59 -7.61
N THR A 80 8.76 1.23 -6.75
CA THR A 80 8.52 0.26 -5.67
C THR A 80 7.59 0.83 -4.62
N GLU A 81 7.82 2.08 -4.19
CA GLU A 81 6.94 2.77 -3.24
C GLU A 81 5.52 2.94 -3.81
N ASP A 82 5.37 3.20 -5.10
CA ASP A 82 4.05 3.23 -5.74
C ASP A 82 3.33 1.88 -5.63
N ILE A 83 4.04 0.76 -5.84
CA ILE A 83 3.46 -0.59 -5.64
C ILE A 83 3.08 -0.83 -4.18
N LEU A 84 3.96 -0.51 -3.23
CA LEU A 84 3.74 -0.71 -1.79
C LEU A 84 2.61 0.18 -1.24
N HIS A 85 2.37 1.33 -1.88
CA HIS A 85 1.26 2.23 -1.60
C HIS A 85 0.03 1.99 -2.48
N TYR A 86 -0.06 0.85 -3.18
CA TYR A 86 -1.23 0.48 -3.99
C TYR A 86 -1.56 1.47 -5.13
N ARG A 87 -0.58 2.21 -5.63
CA ARG A 87 -0.71 3.13 -6.78
C ARG A 87 -0.57 2.38 -8.09
N PHE A 88 -1.41 1.37 -8.27
CA PHE A 88 -1.30 0.41 -9.37
C PHE A 88 -1.73 0.95 -10.74
N ASN A 89 -2.29 2.16 -10.82
CA ASN A 89 -2.77 2.76 -12.07
C ASN A 89 -1.64 3.00 -13.09
N CYS A 90 -0.41 3.18 -12.61
CA CYS A 90 0.78 3.36 -13.44
C CYS A 90 1.31 2.05 -14.06
N PHE A 91 0.74 0.89 -13.67
CA PHE A 91 1.26 -0.43 -14.04
C PHE A 91 0.22 -1.26 -14.79
N THR A 92 0.67 -1.98 -15.82
CA THR A 92 -0.13 -3.05 -16.43
C THR A 92 -0.13 -4.27 -15.53
N LEU A 93 -1.14 -5.15 -15.69
CA LEU A 93 -1.21 -6.39 -14.93
C LEU A 93 0.03 -7.26 -15.17
N ASP A 94 0.47 -7.40 -16.42
CA ASP A 94 1.64 -8.19 -16.79
C ASP A 94 2.94 -7.68 -16.15
N ARG A 95 3.11 -6.36 -16.04
CA ARG A 95 4.26 -5.74 -15.34
C ARG A 95 4.23 -6.11 -13.86
N LEU A 96 3.10 -5.97 -13.19
CA LEU A 96 2.96 -6.35 -11.78
C LEU A 96 3.25 -7.83 -11.54
N ILE A 97 2.74 -8.72 -12.41
CA ILE A 97 3.05 -10.16 -12.34
C ILE A 97 4.55 -10.40 -12.53
N THR A 98 5.19 -9.71 -13.46
CA THR A 98 6.63 -9.82 -13.69
C THR A 98 7.43 -9.42 -12.46
N TYR A 99 7.08 -8.30 -11.81
CA TYR A 99 7.76 -7.82 -10.61
C TYR A 99 7.54 -8.75 -9.41
N ALA A 100 6.29 -9.19 -9.22
CA ALA A 100 5.93 -10.21 -8.26
C ALA A 100 6.77 -11.48 -8.44
N ASN A 101 6.84 -12.03 -9.65
CA ASN A 101 7.63 -13.23 -9.93
C ASN A 101 9.13 -13.03 -9.67
N LYS A 102 9.66 -11.82 -9.86
CA LYS A 102 11.06 -11.52 -9.52
C LYS A 102 11.28 -11.51 -8.01
N LEU A 103 10.34 -10.95 -7.25
CA LEU A 103 10.40 -10.89 -5.79
C LEU A 103 10.23 -12.29 -5.16
N PHE A 104 9.32 -13.09 -5.70
CA PHE A 104 8.94 -14.39 -5.16
C PHE A 104 9.76 -15.55 -5.72
N LYS A 105 10.94 -15.31 -6.31
CA LYS A 105 11.79 -16.34 -6.96
C LYS A 105 12.02 -17.61 -6.12
N THR A 106 11.81 -17.56 -4.80
CA THR A 106 11.96 -18.69 -3.86
C THR A 106 10.64 -19.22 -3.25
N GLU A 107 9.48 -18.59 -3.48
CA GLU A 107 8.18 -19.05 -2.95
C GLU A 107 7.07 -18.95 -4.02
N PRO A 108 6.32 -20.03 -4.31
CA PRO A 108 5.22 -19.96 -5.27
C PRO A 108 4.09 -19.05 -4.77
N LEU A 109 3.70 -18.08 -5.61
CA LEU A 109 2.56 -17.20 -5.43
C LEU A 109 1.26 -17.96 -5.12
N LYS A 110 0.66 -17.70 -3.97
CA LYS A 110 -0.69 -18.19 -3.63
C LYS A 110 -1.73 -17.19 -4.11
N ILE A 111 -2.02 -17.19 -5.41
CA ILE A 111 -3.15 -16.42 -5.95
C ILE A 111 -4.43 -17.24 -5.76
N GLY A 112 -5.38 -16.72 -4.98
CA GLY A 112 -6.69 -17.35 -4.79
C GLY A 112 -7.57 -17.13 -6.02
N ILE A 113 -7.54 -18.05 -6.99
CA ILE A 113 -8.48 -17.99 -8.12
C ILE A 113 -9.88 -18.34 -7.60
N THR A 114 -10.75 -17.33 -7.47
CA THR A 114 -12.16 -17.56 -7.18
C THR A 114 -12.82 -18.01 -8.48
N LYS A 115 -13.31 -19.25 -8.52
CA LYS A 115 -14.04 -19.80 -9.67
C LYS A 115 -15.33 -18.99 -9.91
N ALA A 116 -15.61 -18.72 -11.19
CA ALA A 116 -16.88 -18.22 -11.68
C ALA A 116 -17.96 -19.31 -11.64
#